data_AF-A0A519Y3C7-F1
#
_entry.id   AF-A0A519Y3C7-F1
#
_cell.length_a   1.000
_cell.length_b   1.000
_cell.length_c   1.000
_cell.angle_alpha   90.00
_cell.angle_beta   90.00
_cell.angle_gamma   90.00
#
_symmetry.space_group_name_H-M   'P 1'
#
loop_
_entity.id
_entity.type
_entity.pdbx_description
1 polymer ?
#
loop_
_entity_poly.entity_id
_entity_poly.type
_entity_poly.pdbx_seq_one_letter_code
_entity_poly.pdbx_strand_id
1 'polypeptide(L)'
;MPDTLKPLGGRITPDLLSTKVPLLDLKPIFQLQPANPFLLKTRLTQGFIMRQDVVRDLPAAPDAGTSARPTRVDWRNRFSTNWITSIYDQDPCESCWSYATTALVESMVRIEHSYWCKLSEADLHDGRNAKCADGGSVEASLDWAKDHGIADYGCYPDNKNDNPYAPSWDRPGRIVKIGAHQPRRYQPAKGLAG
;
A
#
# COMPACT_ATOMS: atom_id res chain seq x y z
N MET A 1 6.59 15.81 11.55
CA MET A 1 6.72 14.92 12.73
C MET A 1 7.83 13.92 12.43
N PRO A 2 8.72 13.57 13.37
CA PRO A 2 10.05 13.08 13.03
C PRO A 2 10.02 11.70 12.36
N ASP A 3 10.63 11.64 11.17
CA ASP A 3 10.97 10.47 10.37
C ASP A 3 11.66 9.36 11.16
N THR A 4 10.89 8.47 11.77
CA THR A 4 11.45 7.27 12.42
C THR A 4 10.64 6.01 12.16
N LEU A 5 10.11 5.85 10.95
CA LEU A 5 9.93 4.49 10.43
C LEU A 5 11.31 3.97 10.02
N LYS A 6 12.00 3.34 10.98
CA LYS A 6 13.21 2.57 10.71
C LYS A 6 12.90 1.50 9.67
N PRO A 7 13.78 1.23 8.70
CA PRO A 7 13.60 0.12 7.78
C PRO A 7 13.39 -1.17 8.59
N LEU A 8 12.54 -2.08 8.08
CA LEU A 8 12.35 -3.42 8.64
C LEU A 8 13.64 -4.29 8.61
N GLY A 9 14.73 -3.75 8.06
CA GLY A 9 16.07 -4.30 8.19
C GLY A 9 16.52 -4.26 9.65
N GLY A 10 16.66 -5.45 10.25
CA GLY A 10 17.09 -5.62 11.62
C GLY A 10 18.34 -4.80 11.94
N ARG A 11 18.27 -4.00 13.00
CA ARG A 11 19.44 -3.30 13.56
C ARG A 11 20.41 -4.37 14.07
N ILE A 12 21.51 -4.57 13.35
CA ILE A 12 22.59 -5.50 13.72
C ILE A 12 23.46 -4.86 14.81
N THR A 13 22.88 -4.49 15.95
CA THR A 13 23.69 -4.26 17.15
C THR A 13 24.12 -5.62 17.69
N PRO A 14 25.40 -5.82 18.07
CA PRO A 14 25.91 -7.09 18.62
C PRO A 14 25.16 -7.61 19.86
N ASP A 15 24.31 -6.77 20.45
CA ASP A 15 23.74 -6.98 21.78
C ASP A 15 22.42 -7.80 21.78
N LEU A 16 21.82 -8.03 20.60
CA LEU A 16 20.61 -8.85 20.44
C LEU A 16 20.96 -10.20 19.83
N LEU A 17 21.63 -11.05 20.61
CA LEU A 17 21.72 -12.47 20.30
C LEU A 17 20.29 -13.05 20.23
N SER A 18 19.97 -13.79 19.17
CA SER A 18 18.65 -14.43 18.99
C SER A 18 18.25 -15.31 20.19
N THR A 19 19.22 -15.82 20.93
CA THR A 19 19.05 -16.60 22.16
C THR A 19 18.56 -15.80 23.36
N LYS A 20 18.64 -14.47 23.33
CA LYS A 20 18.16 -13.55 24.38
C LYS A 20 16.81 -12.93 24.08
N VAL A 21 16.27 -13.14 22.87
CA VAL A 21 14.94 -12.65 22.49
C VAL A 21 13.91 -13.73 22.83
N PRO A 22 12.95 -13.46 23.74
CA PRO A 22 11.91 -14.44 24.03
C PRO A 22 11.12 -14.75 22.75
N LEU A 23 10.86 -16.04 22.52
CA LEU A 23 10.03 -16.46 21.39
C LEU A 23 8.62 -15.90 21.58
N LEU A 24 8.15 -15.16 20.60
CA LEU A 24 6.78 -14.65 20.58
C LEU A 24 5.84 -15.77 20.12
N ASP A 25 4.90 -16.19 20.99
CA ASP A 25 3.83 -17.09 20.57
C ASP A 25 2.81 -16.32 19.74
N LEU A 26 2.88 -16.51 18.42
CA LEU A 26 2.01 -15.85 17.47
C LEU A 26 0.67 -16.58 17.26
N LYS A 27 0.52 -17.83 17.75
CA LYS A 27 -0.70 -18.62 17.51
C LYS A 27 -1.97 -17.90 17.99
N PRO A 28 -2.01 -17.31 19.20
CA PRO A 28 -3.20 -16.61 19.67
C PRO A 28 -3.57 -15.42 18.77
N ILE A 29 -2.57 -14.71 18.22
CA ILE A 29 -2.78 -13.52 17.37
C ILE A 29 -3.44 -13.90 16.04
N PHE A 30 -3.06 -15.05 15.47
CA PHE A 30 -3.62 -15.54 14.21
C PHE A 30 -5.04 -16.09 14.35
N GLN A 31 -5.43 -16.53 15.56
CA GLN A 31 -6.77 -17.04 15.87
C GLN A 31 -7.80 -15.92 16.11
N LEU A 32 -7.37 -14.68 16.38
CA LEU A 32 -8.28 -13.54 16.53
C LEU A 32 -9.00 -13.22 15.22
N GLN A 33 -10.30 -12.94 15.27
CA GLN A 33 -11.04 -12.47 14.11
C GLN A 33 -10.72 -10.99 13.81
N PRO A 34 -10.14 -10.66 12.63
CA PRO A 34 -9.86 -9.28 12.27
C PRO A 34 -11.11 -8.55 11.75
N ALA A 35 -11.17 -7.25 11.96
CA ALA A 35 -12.19 -6.37 11.38
C ALA A 35 -12.08 -6.25 9.84
N ASN A 36 -10.86 -6.41 9.30
CA ASN A 36 -10.62 -6.38 7.86
C ASN A 36 -11.13 -7.69 7.20
N PRO A 37 -12.11 -7.63 6.29
CA PRO A 37 -12.64 -8.82 5.61
C PRO A 37 -11.60 -9.54 4.74
N PHE A 38 -10.62 -8.82 4.16
CA PHE A 38 -9.56 -9.44 3.37
C PHE A 38 -8.62 -10.26 4.23
N LEU A 39 -8.22 -9.72 5.39
CA LEU A 39 -7.39 -10.46 6.35
C LEU A 39 -8.13 -11.65 6.95
N LEU A 40 -9.43 -11.51 7.24
CA LEU A 40 -10.25 -12.64 7.69
C LEU A 40 -10.28 -13.74 6.63
N LYS A 41 -10.53 -13.38 5.36
CA LYS A 41 -10.53 -14.34 4.24
C LYS A 41 -9.20 -15.09 4.14
N THR A 42 -8.08 -14.38 4.27
CA THR A 42 -6.74 -14.98 4.27
C THR A 42 -6.55 -15.94 5.44
N ARG A 43 -6.92 -15.55 6.66
CA ARG A 43 -6.82 -16.41 7.86
C ARG A 43 -7.69 -17.66 7.77
N LEU A 44 -8.90 -17.54 7.24
CA LEU A 44 -9.79 -18.67 6.94
C LEU A 44 -9.16 -19.62 5.92
N THR A 45 -8.61 -19.07 4.84
CA THR A 45 -7.99 -19.87 3.76
C THR A 45 -6.76 -20.62 4.25
N GLN A 46 -6.00 -20.01 5.16
CA GLN A 46 -4.81 -20.61 5.76
C GLN A 46 -5.11 -21.51 6.97
N GLY A 47 -6.37 -21.64 7.39
CA GLY A 47 -6.78 -22.49 8.51
C GLY A 47 -6.40 -21.93 9.89
N PHE A 48 -6.07 -20.65 9.99
CA PHE A 48 -5.80 -19.99 11.28
C PHE A 48 -7.07 -19.73 12.09
N ILE A 49 -8.21 -19.60 11.40
CA ILE A 49 -9.54 -19.45 11.98
C ILE A 49 -10.45 -20.46 11.29
N MET A 50 -11.30 -21.17 12.05
CA MET A 50 -12.31 -22.04 11.47
C MET A 50 -13.56 -21.25 11.15
N ARG A 51 -14.24 -21.58 10.04
CA ARG A 51 -15.44 -20.85 9.59
C ARG A 51 -16.56 -20.83 10.63
N GLN A 52 -16.63 -21.86 11.47
CA GLN A 52 -17.61 -22.00 12.55
C GLN A 52 -17.37 -21.04 13.72
N ASP A 53 -16.14 -20.54 13.88
CA ASP A 53 -15.74 -19.67 14.99
C ASP A 53 -15.86 -18.18 14.63
N VAL A 54 -16.29 -17.86 13.40
CA VAL A 54 -16.46 -16.49 12.94
C VAL A 54 -17.77 -15.91 13.46
N VAL A 55 -17.66 -14.86 14.26
CA VAL A 55 -18.80 -14.03 14.69
C VAL A 55 -19.23 -13.16 13.51
N ARG A 56 -20.50 -13.24 13.09
CA ARG A 56 -21.02 -12.63 11.85
C ARG A 56 -21.24 -11.12 11.91
N ASP A 57 -20.77 -10.44 12.95
CA ASP A 57 -20.94 -8.99 13.15
C ASP A 57 -20.01 -8.13 12.28
N LEU A 58 -19.24 -8.74 11.37
CA LEU A 58 -18.46 -7.98 10.40
C LEU A 58 -19.37 -7.35 9.36
N PRO A 59 -19.10 -6.10 8.96
CA PRO A 59 -19.75 -5.55 7.77
C PRO A 59 -19.44 -6.51 6.61
N ALA A 60 -20.48 -7.14 6.08
CA ALA A 60 -20.35 -8.08 4.97
C ALA A 60 -19.49 -7.45 3.88
N ALA A 61 -18.50 -8.19 3.37
CA ALA A 61 -17.91 -7.86 2.09
C ALA A 61 -19.08 -7.75 1.09
N PRO A 62 -19.18 -6.68 0.28
CA PRO A 62 -20.35 -6.50 -0.58
C PRO A 62 -20.49 -7.73 -1.48
N ASP A 63 -21.58 -8.47 -1.29
CA ASP A 63 -21.92 -9.61 -2.13
C ASP A 63 -22.03 -9.13 -3.57
N ALA A 64 -21.29 -9.79 -4.46
CA ALA A 64 -21.20 -9.46 -5.88
C ALA A 64 -22.52 -9.64 -6.67
N GLY A 65 -23.62 -9.98 -5.99
CA GLY A 65 -24.91 -10.32 -6.62
C GLY A 65 -25.96 -9.20 -6.64
N THR A 66 -25.92 -8.25 -5.71
CA THR A 66 -26.93 -7.16 -5.60
C THR A 66 -26.36 -6.01 -4.78
N SER A 67 -25.34 -5.31 -5.29
CA SER A 67 -24.64 -4.28 -4.52
C SER A 67 -25.34 -2.92 -4.62
N ALA A 68 -26.18 -2.61 -3.63
CA ALA A 68 -26.35 -1.22 -3.25
C ALA A 68 -24.96 -0.69 -2.84
N ARG A 69 -24.40 0.23 -3.62
CA ARG A 69 -23.13 0.88 -3.26
C ARG A 69 -23.29 1.59 -1.92
N PRO A 70 -22.28 1.56 -1.03
CA PRO A 70 -22.35 2.33 0.20
C PRO A 70 -22.53 3.82 -0.13
N THR A 71 -23.40 4.51 0.62
CA THR A 71 -23.66 5.94 0.45
C THR A 71 -22.43 6.80 0.78
N ARG A 72 -21.52 6.28 1.62
CA ARG A 72 -20.25 6.92 1.99
C ARG A 72 -19.14 5.89 2.13
N VAL A 73 -17.96 6.24 1.63
CA VAL A 73 -16.72 5.49 1.85
C VAL A 73 -15.68 6.47 2.36
N ASP A 74 -15.07 6.16 3.49
CA ASP A 74 -13.91 6.87 4.02
C ASP A 74 -12.85 5.84 4.39
N TRP A 75 -11.84 5.67 3.54
CA TRP A 75 -10.76 4.71 3.78
C TRP A 75 -9.86 5.08 4.96
N ARG A 76 -9.97 6.31 5.48
CA ARG A 76 -9.29 6.70 6.73
C ARG A 76 -9.97 6.13 7.97
N ASN A 77 -11.22 5.69 7.83
CA ASN A 77 -11.99 5.07 8.89
C ASN A 77 -12.96 4.03 8.30
N ARG A 78 -12.41 2.89 7.88
CA ARG A 78 -13.20 1.76 7.37
C ARG A 78 -12.78 0.49 8.08
N PHE A 79 -13.73 -0.35 8.49
CA PHE A 79 -13.44 -1.55 9.29
C PHE A 79 -12.66 -1.22 10.58
N SER A 80 -13.00 -0.08 11.21
CA SER A 80 -12.33 0.46 12.41
C SER A 80 -10.82 0.65 12.24
N THR A 81 -10.36 0.82 11.01
CA THR A 81 -8.94 0.91 10.65
C THR A 81 -8.72 2.09 9.68
N ASN A 82 -7.60 2.79 9.84
CA ASN A 82 -7.12 3.75 8.85
C ASN A 82 -6.25 3.02 7.82
N TRP A 83 -6.67 3.03 6.56
CA TRP A 83 -5.95 2.38 5.45
C TRP A 83 -5.03 3.32 4.68
N ILE A 84 -5.08 4.62 4.96
CA ILE A 84 -4.33 5.65 4.24
C ILE A 84 -3.00 5.93 4.97
N THR A 85 -1.95 6.19 4.19
CA THR A 85 -0.61 6.48 4.69
C THR A 85 -0.51 7.91 5.21
N SER A 86 0.66 8.30 5.71
CA SER A 86 0.88 9.68 6.15
C SER A 86 0.76 10.65 4.96
N ILE A 87 0.44 11.90 5.27
CA ILE A 87 0.47 12.97 4.27
C ILE A 87 1.94 13.28 3.96
N TYR A 88 2.26 13.40 2.68
CA TYR A 88 3.58 13.76 2.18
C TYR A 88 3.54 15.06 1.38
N ASP A 89 4.67 15.77 1.38
CA ASP A 89 4.85 17.03 0.69
C ASP A 89 5.75 16.82 -0.54
N GLN A 90 5.24 17.13 -1.72
CA GLN A 90 5.96 17.01 -2.99
C GLN A 90 6.84 18.22 -3.28
N ASP A 91 6.58 19.38 -2.65
CA ASP A 91 7.21 20.65 -2.97
C ASP A 91 8.74 20.55 -2.89
N PRO A 92 9.48 21.14 -3.86
CA PRO A 92 9.01 22.06 -4.89
C PRO A 92 8.66 21.41 -6.24
N CYS A 93 8.67 20.08 -6.34
CA CYS A 93 8.56 19.41 -7.64
C CYS A 93 7.12 19.21 -8.12
N GLU A 94 6.93 19.22 -9.45
CA GLU A 94 5.68 18.90 -10.14
C GLU A 94 5.37 17.38 -10.18
N SER A 95 5.75 16.66 -9.13
CA SER A 95 5.73 15.19 -9.03
C SER A 95 4.41 14.61 -8.51
N CYS A 96 3.30 15.36 -8.58
CA CYS A 96 1.99 14.95 -8.03
C CYS A 96 1.49 13.61 -8.55
N TRP A 97 1.83 13.30 -9.81
CA TRP A 97 1.52 12.05 -10.49
C TRP A 97 2.23 10.84 -9.84
N SER A 98 3.46 11.03 -9.37
CA SER A 98 4.20 10.00 -8.66
C SER A 98 3.61 9.77 -7.27
N TYR A 99 3.40 10.86 -6.52
CA TYR A 99 2.81 10.80 -5.18
C TYR A 99 1.41 10.18 -5.19
N ALA A 100 0.55 10.57 -6.14
CA ALA A 100 -0.79 10.00 -6.27
C ALA A 100 -0.75 8.50 -6.57
N THR A 101 0.17 8.06 -7.44
CA THR A 101 0.34 6.65 -7.79
C THR A 101 0.86 5.85 -6.61
N THR A 102 1.91 6.31 -5.96
CA THR A 102 2.50 5.67 -4.77
C THR A 102 1.48 5.54 -3.66
N ALA A 103 0.77 6.63 -3.32
CA ALA A 103 -0.27 6.61 -2.29
C ALA A 103 -1.42 5.64 -2.62
N LEU A 104 -1.81 5.52 -3.90
CA LEU A 104 -2.79 4.52 -4.34
C LEU A 104 -2.27 3.10 -4.11
N VAL A 105 -1.05 2.80 -4.55
CA VAL A 105 -0.45 1.46 -4.40
C VAL A 105 -0.31 1.10 -2.91
N GLU A 106 0.19 2.00 -2.08
CA GLU A 106 0.30 1.78 -0.63
C GLU A 106 -1.07 1.51 0.01
N SER A 107 -2.09 2.28 -0.36
CA SER A 107 -3.45 2.11 0.16
C SER A 107 -4.00 0.74 -0.22
N MET A 108 -3.81 0.31 -1.47
CA MET A 108 -4.25 -1.02 -1.94
C MET A 108 -3.54 -2.16 -1.21
N VAL A 109 -2.21 -2.06 -1.04
CA VAL A 109 -1.44 -3.05 -0.26
C VAL A 109 -1.96 -3.17 1.16
N ARG A 110 -2.27 -2.04 1.80
CA ARG A 110 -2.83 -2.04 3.16
C ARG A 110 -4.22 -2.68 3.19
N ILE A 111 -5.11 -2.31 2.27
CA ILE A 111 -6.49 -2.82 2.22
C ILE A 111 -6.49 -4.34 2.00
N GLU A 112 -5.75 -4.81 1.00
CA GLU A 112 -5.81 -6.21 0.55
C GLU A 112 -4.96 -7.14 1.40
N HIS A 113 -3.79 -6.68 1.86
CA HIS A 113 -2.81 -7.52 2.54
C HIS A 113 -2.63 -7.20 4.02
N SER A 114 -3.25 -6.13 4.53
CA SER A 114 -2.99 -5.61 5.89
C SER A 114 -1.51 -5.35 6.16
N TYR A 115 -0.76 -4.95 5.13
CA TYR A 115 0.68 -4.73 5.22
C TYR A 115 0.99 -3.24 5.15
N TRP A 116 1.77 -2.74 6.11
CA TRP A 116 2.26 -1.37 6.11
C TRP A 116 3.56 -1.28 5.30
N CYS A 117 3.46 -0.80 4.07
CA CYS A 117 4.60 -0.34 3.28
C CYS A 117 4.70 1.19 3.31
N LYS A 118 5.93 1.70 3.29
CA LYS A 118 6.27 3.07 2.89
C LYS A 118 7.06 2.96 1.60
N LEU A 119 6.42 3.27 0.49
CA LEU A 119 6.99 3.24 -0.85
C LEU A 119 7.73 4.54 -1.15
N SER A 120 8.54 4.55 -2.21
CA SER A 120 9.29 5.71 -2.66
C SER A 120 8.62 6.35 -3.86
N GLU A 121 8.14 7.57 -3.70
CA GLU A 121 7.71 8.43 -4.79
C GLU A 121 8.87 8.80 -5.72
N ALA A 122 10.08 8.98 -5.18
CA ALA A 122 11.27 9.28 -5.96
C ALA A 122 11.71 8.08 -6.82
N ASP A 123 11.51 6.84 -6.36
CA ASP A 123 11.86 5.64 -7.13
C ASP A 123 11.04 5.55 -8.42
N LEU A 124 9.74 5.84 -8.32
CA LEU A 124 8.86 5.90 -9.48
C LEU A 124 9.14 7.14 -10.35
N HIS A 125 9.42 8.29 -9.74
CA HIS A 125 9.69 9.54 -10.45
C HIS A 125 10.99 9.46 -11.27
N ASP A 126 12.11 9.18 -10.60
CA ASP A 126 13.44 9.14 -11.21
C ASP A 126 13.64 7.87 -12.04
N GLY A 127 12.99 6.77 -11.66
CA GLY A 127 12.96 5.53 -12.46
C GLY A 127 12.21 5.68 -13.79
N ARG A 128 11.35 6.71 -13.91
CA ARG A 128 10.77 7.15 -15.19
C ARG A 128 11.60 8.23 -15.89
N ASN A 129 12.78 8.55 -15.36
CA ASN A 129 13.69 9.57 -15.86
C ASN A 129 13.04 10.96 -15.97
N ALA A 130 12.16 11.28 -15.02
CA ALA A 130 11.54 12.60 -14.92
C ALA A 130 12.44 13.59 -14.17
N LYS A 131 12.22 14.87 -14.42
CA LYS A 131 12.80 16.00 -13.69
C LYS A 131 11.75 16.64 -12.79
N CYS A 132 12.21 17.42 -11.82
CA CYS A 132 11.41 18.08 -10.81
C CYS A 132 10.37 19.02 -11.44
N ALA A 133 10.68 19.61 -12.59
CA ALA A 133 9.75 20.44 -13.37
C ALA A 133 8.85 19.65 -14.33
N ASP A 134 8.97 18.31 -14.37
CA ASP A 134 8.19 17.49 -15.28
C ASP A 134 6.88 17.04 -14.61
N GLY A 135 5.77 17.54 -15.12
CA GLY A 135 4.46 16.95 -14.91
C GLY A 135 4.37 15.53 -15.49
N GLY A 136 3.30 14.81 -15.15
CA GLY A 136 3.16 13.42 -15.56
C GLY A 136 1.74 12.87 -15.42
N SER A 137 1.53 11.67 -15.96
CA SER A 137 0.27 10.94 -15.92
C SER A 137 0.31 9.84 -14.88
N VAL A 138 -0.78 9.69 -14.13
CA VAL A 138 -0.99 8.60 -13.17
C VAL A 138 -1.09 7.26 -13.92
N GLU A 139 -1.73 7.22 -15.08
CA GLU A 139 -1.83 6.02 -15.91
C GLU A 139 -0.45 5.51 -16.35
N ALA A 140 0.40 6.39 -16.86
CA ALA A 140 1.77 6.03 -17.24
C ALA A 140 2.61 5.56 -16.03
N SER A 141 2.32 6.12 -14.85
CA SER A 141 2.97 5.75 -13.59
C SER A 141 2.52 4.38 -13.11
N LEU A 142 1.22 4.05 -13.24
CA LEU A 142 0.69 2.72 -12.97
C LEU A 142 1.25 1.67 -13.94
N ASP A 143 1.40 2.01 -15.23
CA ASP A 143 2.06 1.12 -16.18
C ASP A 143 3.52 0.86 -15.81
N TRP A 144 4.26 1.90 -15.40
CA TRP A 144 5.62 1.72 -14.91
C TRP A 144 5.67 0.84 -13.65
N ALA A 145 4.77 1.07 -12.68
CA ALA A 145 4.68 0.28 -11.46
C ALA A 145 4.31 -1.20 -11.72
N LYS A 146 3.53 -1.48 -12.76
CA LYS A 146 3.23 -2.85 -13.22
C LYS A 146 4.51 -3.54 -13.70
N ASP A 147 5.30 -2.87 -14.52
CA ASP A 147 6.45 -3.48 -15.19
C ASP A 147 7.73 -3.50 -14.31
N HIS A 148 7.92 -2.50 -13.46
CA HIS A 148 9.15 -2.29 -12.68
C HIS A 148 8.96 -2.42 -11.17
N GLY A 149 7.71 -2.27 -10.69
CA GLY A 149 7.40 -2.15 -9.26
C GLY A 149 7.90 -0.84 -8.66
N ILE A 150 7.38 -0.48 -7.48
CA ILE A 150 7.83 0.68 -6.71
C ILE A 150 8.58 0.17 -5.49
N ALA A 151 9.82 0.63 -5.29
CA ALA A 151 10.64 0.23 -4.17
C ALA A 151 10.21 0.92 -2.87
N ASP A 152 10.54 0.33 -1.73
CA ASP A 152 10.33 1.00 -0.45
C ASP A 152 11.23 2.24 -0.26
N TYR A 153 10.81 3.16 0.61
CA TYR A 153 11.49 4.42 0.85
C TYR A 153 12.96 4.28 1.26
N GLY A 154 13.34 3.19 1.94
CA GLY A 154 14.73 2.96 2.32
C GLY A 154 15.61 2.48 1.15
N CYS A 155 15.03 2.08 0.02
CA CYS A 155 15.75 1.73 -1.20
C CYS A 155 16.17 2.99 -1.96
N TYR A 156 15.27 3.96 -2.02
CA TYR A 156 15.51 5.25 -2.65
C TYR A 156 14.69 6.33 -1.94
N PRO A 157 15.26 7.05 -0.96
CA PRO A 157 14.54 8.10 -0.25
C PRO A 157 14.10 9.23 -1.18
N ASP A 158 13.09 9.99 -0.76
CA ASP A 158 12.64 11.16 -1.51
C ASP A 158 13.80 12.13 -1.73
N ASN A 159 14.04 12.48 -2.98
CA ASN A 159 15.08 13.40 -3.38
C ASN A 159 14.48 14.36 -4.41
N LYS A 160 14.52 15.66 -4.09
CA LYS A 160 13.84 16.70 -4.86
C LYS A 160 14.78 17.46 -5.79
N ASN A 161 15.92 16.87 -6.12
CA ASN A 161 17.11 17.57 -6.64
C ASN A 161 17.59 17.04 -8.00
N ASP A 162 16.72 16.45 -8.84
CA ASP A 162 17.08 15.95 -10.18
C ASP A 162 18.34 15.09 -10.25
N ASN A 163 18.63 14.38 -9.16
CA ASN A 163 19.83 13.56 -9.05
C ASN A 163 19.78 12.40 -10.05
N PRO A 164 20.93 11.84 -10.42
CA PRO A 164 20.95 10.58 -11.16
C PRO A 164 20.19 9.48 -10.41
N TYR A 165 19.35 8.75 -11.15
CA TYR A 165 18.62 7.62 -10.60
C TYR A 165 19.59 6.50 -10.16
N ALA A 166 19.65 6.27 -8.84
CA ALA A 166 20.62 5.37 -8.21
C ALA A 166 20.00 4.65 -7.00
N PRO A 167 19.03 3.75 -7.21
CA PRO A 167 18.43 2.97 -6.13
C PRO A 167 19.45 2.01 -5.52
N SER A 168 19.16 1.51 -4.30
CA SER A 168 20.00 0.49 -3.68
C SER A 168 20.09 -0.77 -4.53
N TRP A 169 21.22 -1.47 -4.45
CA TRP A 169 21.52 -2.67 -5.25
C TRP A 169 20.49 -3.80 -5.09
N ASP A 170 19.80 -3.84 -3.95
CA ASP A 170 18.78 -4.83 -3.59
C ASP A 170 17.35 -4.40 -3.99
N ARG A 171 17.20 -3.33 -4.77
CA ARG A 171 15.89 -2.86 -5.28
C ARG A 171 14.97 -3.99 -5.76
N PRO A 172 15.41 -4.98 -6.57
CA PRO A 172 14.51 -6.02 -7.05
C PRO A 172 13.82 -6.84 -5.95
N GLY A 173 14.40 -6.91 -4.75
CA GLY A 173 13.81 -7.58 -3.58
C GLY A 173 12.94 -6.67 -2.69
N ARG A 174 12.81 -5.38 -3.04
CA ARG A 174 12.20 -4.33 -2.21
C ARG A 174 10.99 -3.66 -2.86
N ILE A 175 10.50 -4.22 -3.96
CA ILE A 175 9.44 -3.63 -4.78
C ILE A 175 8.05 -4.19 -4.47
N VAL A 176 7.05 -3.33 -4.60
CA VAL A 176 5.65 -3.71 -4.77
C VAL A 176 5.32 -3.57 -6.26
N LYS A 177 4.91 -4.68 -6.89
CA LYS A 177 4.36 -4.69 -8.24
C LYS A 177 2.85 -4.79 -8.21
N ILE A 178 2.20 -4.03 -9.10
CA ILE A 178 0.77 -4.14 -9.31
C ILE A 178 0.46 -5.06 -10.49
N GLY A 179 -0.73 -5.66 -10.47
CA GLY A 179 -1.27 -6.38 -11.61
C GLY A 179 -1.76 -5.45 -12.73
N ALA A 180 -2.44 -6.02 -13.72
CA ALA A 180 -3.11 -5.24 -14.76
C ALA A 180 -4.14 -4.29 -14.14
N HIS A 181 -4.13 -3.03 -14.58
CA HIS A 181 -5.09 -2.01 -14.16
C HIS A 181 -5.94 -1.58 -15.35
N GLN A 182 -7.22 -1.25 -15.10
CA GLN A 182 -8.07 -0.70 -16.15
C GLN A 182 -8.07 0.83 -16.05
N PRO A 183 -7.64 1.56 -17.10
CA PRO A 183 -7.92 2.99 -17.16
C PRO A 183 -9.44 3.14 -17.30
N ARG A 184 -10.12 3.56 -16.23
CA ARG A 184 -11.52 3.96 -16.36
C ARG A 184 -11.54 5.22 -17.20
N ARG A 185 -11.82 5.07 -18.50
CA ARG A 185 -12.28 6.20 -19.32
C ARG A 185 -13.47 6.81 -18.59
N TYR A 186 -13.41 8.12 -18.34
CA TYR A 186 -14.54 8.87 -17.82
C TYR A 186 -15.78 8.54 -18.68
N GLN A 187 -16.74 7.85 -18.09
CA GLN A 187 -18.07 7.69 -18.67
C GLN A 187 -18.95 8.72 -17.95
N PRO A 188 -19.39 9.80 -18.62
CA PRO A 188 -20.35 10.70 -18.01
C PRO A 188 -21.58 9.88 -17.61
N ALA A 189 -22.14 10.17 -16.43
CA ALA A 189 -23.37 9.55 -15.98
C ALA A 189 -24.42 9.70 -17.09
N LYS A 190 -24.96 8.60 -17.59
CA LYS A 190 -26.17 8.65 -18.43
C LYS A 190 -27.23 9.36 -17.60
N GLY A 191 -27.59 10.58 -18.01
CA GLY A 191 -28.66 11.33 -17.41
C GLY A 191 -29.92 10.46 -17.39
N LEU A 192 -30.57 10.39 -16.23
CA LEU A 192 -31.95 9.92 -16.14
C LEU A 192 -32.79 10.97 -16.87
N ALA A 193 -33.07 10.72 -18.15
CA ALA A 193 -34.13 11.44 -18.86
C ALA A 193 -35.47 10.96 -18.26
N GLY A 194 -36.26 11.94 -17.80
CA GLY A 194 -37.56 11.75 -17.15
C GLY A 194 -38.67 11.32 -18.08
#